data_AF-A0A847VUS1-F1
#
_entry.id   AF-A0A847VUS1-F1
#
_cell.length_a   1.000
_cell.length_b   1.000
_cell.length_c   1.000
_cell.angle_alpha   90.00
_cell.angle_beta   90.00
_cell.angle_gamma   90.00
#
_symmetry.space_group_name_H-M   'P 1'
#
loop_
_entity.id
_entity.type
_entity.pdbx_description
1 polymer ?
#
loop_
_entity_poly.entity_id
_entity_poly.type
_entity_poly.pdbx_seq_one_letter_code
_entity_poly.pdbx_strand_id
1 'polypeptide(L)'
;MKKGIFRAFIAFITILAFFISQDFNTFRVLGSGTVVDMSTSENENENENGSIPLNLNTNNTVIFINGVDGSDDNDGTTRDTPVKSFEKAKELAISYQTVDT
;
A
#
# COMPACT_ATOMS: atom_id res chain seq x y z
N MET A 1 44.93 16.09 3.89
CA MET A 1 43.66 16.78 3.56
C MET A 1 43.34 17.83 4.61
N LYS A 2 42.90 19.03 4.22
CA LYS A 2 42.42 20.05 5.19
C LYS A 2 41.20 19.50 5.92
N LYS A 3 41.20 19.52 7.25
CA LYS A 3 40.15 18.92 8.12
C LYS A 3 38.72 19.36 7.76
N GLY A 4 38.54 20.56 7.19
CA GLY A 4 37.24 21.06 6.72
C GLY A 4 36.68 20.33 5.49
N ILE A 5 37.54 19.91 4.56
CA ILE A 5 37.12 19.21 3.33
C ILE A 5 36.65 17.79 3.68
N PHE A 6 37.35 17.14 4.62
CA PHE A 6 36.97 15.81 5.11
C PHE A 6 35.61 15.83 5.84
N ARG A 7 35.35 16.87 6.65
CA ARG A 7 34.04 17.05 7.31
C ARG A 7 32.90 17.28 6.33
N ALA A 8 33.12 18.10 5.29
CA ALA A 8 32.12 18.34 4.25
C ALA A 8 31.80 17.07 3.45
N PHE A 9 32.82 16.24 3.17
CA PHE A 9 32.66 14.98 2.48
C PHE A 9 31.82 13.96 3.27
N ILE A 10 32.05 13.85 4.59
CA ILE A 10 31.25 12.99 5.46
C ILE A 10 29.78 13.45 5.51
N ALA A 11 29.53 14.76 5.62
CA ALA A 11 28.17 15.31 5.62
C ALA A 11 27.41 15.00 4.32
N PHE A 12 28.09 15.08 3.17
CA PHE A 12 27.50 14.74 1.88
C PHE A 12 27.11 13.26 1.79
N ILE A 13 27.98 12.35 2.24
CA ILE A 13 27.68 10.91 2.28
C ILE A 13 26.47 10.63 3.17
N THR A 14 26.38 11.28 4.34
CA THR A 14 25.24 11.05 5.24
C THR A 14 23.91 11.51 4.64
N ILE A 15 23.90 12.60 3.88
CA ILE A 15 22.70 13.08 3.18
C ILE A 15 22.33 12.13 2.04
N LEU A 16 23.32 11.68 1.25
CA LEU A 16 23.09 10.77 0.15
C LEU A 16 22.53 9.42 0.62
N ALA A 17 23.02 8.89 1.74
CA ALA A 17 22.49 7.66 2.34
C ALA A 17 21.03 7.81 2.79
N PHE A 18 20.65 8.98 3.34
CA PHE A 18 19.27 9.26 3.74
C PHE A 18 18.29 9.22 2.55
N PHE A 19 18.71 9.68 1.37
CA PHE A 19 17.89 9.59 0.16
C PHE A 19 17.70 8.15 -0.37
N ILE A 20 18.66 7.25 -0.11
CA ILE A 20 18.61 5.86 -0.59
C ILE A 20 17.80 4.96 0.37
N SER A 21 17.68 5.32 1.65
CA SER A 21 16.98 4.53 2.69
C SER A 21 15.49 4.82 2.82
N GLN A 22 14.83 5.42 1.81
CA GLN A 22 13.37 5.50 1.83
C GLN A 22 12.77 4.13 1.50
N ASP A 23 12.62 3.29 2.53
CA ASP A 23 11.86 2.05 2.46
C ASP A 23 10.38 2.39 2.21
N PHE A 24 9.92 2.13 0.99
CA PHE A 24 8.52 2.30 0.62
C PHE A 24 7.69 1.21 1.32
N ASN A 25 6.92 1.60 2.33
CA ASN A 25 5.91 0.74 2.92
C ASN A 25 4.84 0.41 1.87
N THR A 26 4.89 -0.78 1.29
CA THR A 26 3.82 -1.25 0.41
C THR A 26 2.58 -1.53 1.26
N PHE A 27 1.55 -0.68 1.14
CA PHE A 27 0.26 -0.94 1.76
C PHE A 27 -0.45 -2.04 0.96
N ARG A 28 -0.56 -3.23 1.55
CA ARG A 28 -1.38 -4.31 1.00
C ARG A 28 -2.85 -4.01 1.30
N VAL A 29 -3.55 -3.38 0.34
CA VAL A 29 -5.01 -3.31 0.40
C VAL A 29 -5.55 -4.69 0.06
N LEU A 30 -6.11 -5.38 1.06
CA LEU A 30 -6.99 -6.55 0.95
C LEU A 30 -6.78 -7.42 -0.30
N GLY A 31 -5.74 -8.26 -0.26
CA GLY A 31 -5.41 -9.18 -1.34
C GLY A 31 -4.64 -10.38 -0.82
N SER A 32 -5.19 -11.08 0.18
CA SER A 32 -4.85 -12.45 0.56
C SER A 32 -5.54 -12.82 1.88
N GLY A 33 -6.75 -13.39 1.79
CA GLY A 33 -7.26 -14.33 2.80
C GLY A 33 -7.81 -13.76 4.12
N THR A 34 -8.57 -12.68 4.11
CA THR A 34 -9.36 -12.32 5.31
C THR A 34 -10.60 -13.22 5.37
N VAL A 35 -10.52 -14.32 6.13
CA VAL A 35 -11.73 -15.02 6.59
C VAL A 35 -12.37 -14.08 7.62
N VAL A 36 -13.45 -13.40 7.25
CA VAL A 36 -14.23 -12.61 8.20
C VAL A 36 -15.10 -13.59 8.97
N ASP A 37 -14.60 -14.07 10.12
CA ASP A 37 -15.45 -14.80 11.06
C ASP A 37 -16.32 -13.78 11.81
N MET A 38 -17.50 -13.51 11.25
CA MET A 38 -18.53 -12.72 11.92
C MET A 38 -19.48 -13.68 12.65
N SER A 39 -18.98 -14.38 13.68
CA SER A 39 -19.84 -15.18 14.55
C SER A 39 -20.67 -14.27 15.47
N THR A 40 -21.75 -13.67 14.97
CA THR A 40 -22.88 -13.31 15.83
C THR A 40 -23.75 -14.55 15.98
N SER A 41 -23.45 -15.29 17.05
CA SER A 41 -24.31 -16.18 17.83
C SER A 41 -25.65 -16.63 17.20
N GLU A 42 -25.76 -17.97 17.09
CA GLU A 42 -26.97 -18.78 17.18
C GLU A 42 -27.98 -18.66 16.02
N ASN A 43 -27.65 -19.32 14.91
CA ASN A 43 -28.66 -19.99 14.10
C ASN A 43 -28.26 -21.47 13.99
N GLU A 44 -29.00 -22.33 14.68
CA GLU A 44 -28.94 -23.78 14.58
C GLU A 44 -29.47 -24.20 13.19
N ASN A 45 -28.67 -24.02 12.15
CA ASN A 45 -28.89 -24.72 10.90
C ASN A 45 -27.55 -25.15 10.34
N GLU A 46 -27.34 -26.45 10.38
CA GLU A 46 -26.15 -27.15 9.95
C GLU A 46 -25.87 -26.84 8.48
N ASN A 47 -24.90 -25.94 8.24
CA ASN A 47 -24.13 -25.94 7.01
C ASN A 47 -22.67 -25.66 7.36
N GLU A 48 -21.98 -26.76 7.63
CA GLU A 48 -20.55 -26.98 7.57
C GLU A 48 -19.75 -25.85 6.87
N ASN A 49 -18.97 -25.14 7.69
CA ASN A 49 -18.08 -24.02 7.34
C ASN A 49 -18.80 -22.76 6.82
N GLY A 50 -19.30 -21.95 7.76
CA GLY A 50 -19.80 -20.59 7.57
C GLY A 50 -18.75 -19.57 7.10
N SER A 51 -18.03 -19.88 6.02
CA SER A 51 -17.33 -18.89 5.22
C SER A 51 -18.29 -18.46 4.12
N ILE A 52 -18.83 -17.24 4.20
CA ILE A 52 -19.46 -16.62 3.03
C ILE A 52 -18.32 -16.40 2.02
N PRO A 53 -18.30 -17.07 0.85
CA PRO A 53 -17.27 -16.81 -0.13
C PRO A 53 -17.45 -15.38 -0.61
N LEU A 54 -16.55 -14.48 -0.21
CA LEU A 54 -16.42 -13.19 -0.85
C LEU A 54 -15.99 -13.49 -2.28
N ASN A 55 -16.86 -13.28 -3.27
CA ASN A 55 -16.55 -13.41 -4.70
C ASN A 55 -15.63 -12.25 -5.12
N LEU A 56 -14.44 -12.22 -4.53
CA LEU A 56 -13.40 -11.26 -4.83
C LEU A 56 -12.57 -11.87 -5.95
N ASN A 57 -12.62 -11.21 -7.10
CA ASN A 57 -11.69 -11.47 -8.17
C ASN A 57 -10.26 -11.38 -7.61
N THR A 58 -9.40 -12.36 -7.93
CA THR A 58 -8.00 -12.43 -7.47
C THR A 58 -7.10 -11.35 -8.10
N ASN A 59 -7.68 -10.41 -8.84
CA ASN A 59 -7.04 -9.22 -9.37
C ASN A 59 -6.56 -8.29 -8.24
N ASN A 60 -5.31 -8.48 -7.81
CA ASN A 60 -4.63 -7.56 -6.90
C ASN A 60 -4.22 -6.30 -7.66
N THR A 61 -4.76 -5.14 -7.28
CA THR A 61 -4.36 -3.84 -7.85
C THR A 61 -3.29 -3.21 -6.96
N VAL A 62 -2.10 -2.97 -7.53
CA VAL A 62 -1.00 -2.28 -6.85
C VAL A 62 -1.13 -0.77 -7.07
N ILE A 63 -1.06 0.00 -5.98
CA ILE A 63 -1.09 1.47 -6.02
C ILE A 63 0.22 1.99 -5.42
N PHE A 64 0.96 2.81 -6.18
CA PHE A 64 2.22 3.42 -5.77
C PHE A 64 1.98 4.75 -5.07
N ILE A 65 2.58 4.93 -3.88
CA ILE A 65 2.48 6.14 -3.06
C ILE A 65 3.87 6.72 -2.84
N ASN A 66 4.03 8.02 -3.06
CA ASN A 66 5.20 8.80 -2.67
C ASN A 66 4.75 10.08 -1.95
N GLY A 67 4.86 10.09 -0.62
CA GLY A 67 4.44 11.22 0.21
C GLY A 67 5.26 12.51 0.02
N VAL A 68 6.41 12.44 -0.64
CA VAL A 68 7.31 13.59 -0.86
C VAL A 68 7.03 14.21 -2.23
N ASP A 69 7.29 13.45 -3.29
CA ASP A 69 7.28 13.94 -4.69
C ASP A 69 6.05 13.48 -5.49
N GLY A 70 5.17 12.67 -4.89
CA GLY A 70 3.93 12.25 -5.54
C GLY A 70 2.92 13.40 -5.69
N SER A 71 1.90 13.13 -6.51
CA SER A 71 0.76 14.03 -6.74
C SER A 71 -0.54 13.24 -6.69
N ASP A 72 -1.57 13.76 -6.03
CA ASP A 72 -2.89 13.13 -5.99
C ASP A 72 -3.68 13.27 -7.30
N ASP A 73 -3.13 13.99 -8.27
CA ASP A 73 -3.60 14.01 -9.65
C ASP A 73 -3.15 12.76 -10.44
N ASN A 74 -2.16 12.01 -9.92
CA ASN A 74 -1.70 10.78 -10.56
C ASN A 74 -2.66 9.61 -10.29
N ASP A 75 -2.59 8.60 -11.15
CA ASP A 75 -3.41 7.39 -11.08
C ASP A 75 -2.83 6.29 -10.16
N GLY A 76 -1.57 6.46 -9.73
CA GLY A 76 -0.89 5.51 -8.84
C GLY A 76 -0.60 4.15 -9.47
N THR A 77 -0.76 3.98 -10.79
CA THR A 77 -0.63 2.66 -11.44
C THR A 77 0.82 2.28 -11.71
N THR A 78 1.73 3.26 -11.74
CA THR A 78 3.17 3.04 -11.97
C THR A 78 4.04 3.78 -10.94
N ARG A 79 5.32 3.40 -10.88
CA ARG A 79 6.32 4.07 -10.03
C ARG A 79 6.62 5.50 -10.45
N ASP A 80 6.42 5.83 -11.74
CA ASP A 80 6.68 7.16 -12.29
C ASP A 80 5.48 8.10 -12.09
N THR A 81 4.29 7.54 -11.82
CA THR A 81 3.04 8.26 -11.52
C THR A 81 2.47 7.93 -10.14
N PRO A 82 3.23 8.09 -9.03
CA PRO A 82 2.73 7.76 -7.71
C PRO A 82 1.77 8.82 -7.16
N VAL A 83 0.76 8.40 -6.40
CA VAL A 83 -0.09 9.33 -5.63
C VAL A 83 0.67 9.90 -4.43
N LYS A 84 0.24 11.06 -3.92
CA LYS A 84 0.92 11.70 -2.78
C LYS A 84 0.38 11.19 -1.45
N SER A 85 -0.93 11.14 -1.31
CA SER A 85 -1.61 10.90 -0.05
C SER A 85 -2.14 9.48 0.06
N PHE A 86 -2.21 9.01 1.30
CA PHE A 86 -2.88 7.77 1.64
C PHE A 86 -4.40 7.84 1.36
N GLU A 87 -4.99 9.03 1.52
CA GLU A 87 -6.41 9.25 1.25
C GLU A 87 -6.74 8.99 -0.22
N LYS A 88 -5.93 9.50 -1.15
CA LYS A 88 -6.10 9.24 -2.58
C LYS A 88 -5.90 7.76 -2.92
N ALA A 89 -4.88 7.13 -2.35
CA ALA A 89 -4.65 5.70 -2.55
C ALA A 89 -5.83 4.83 -2.08
N LYS A 90 -6.46 5.21 -0.96
CA LYS A 90 -7.67 4.54 -0.45
C LYS A 90 -8.85 4.69 -1.40
N GLU A 91 -9.08 5.89 -1.94
CA GLU A 91 -10.14 6.16 -2.92
C GLU A 91 -9.96 5.26 -4.16
N LEU A 92 -8.75 5.23 -4.72
CA LEU A 92 -8.40 4.39 -5.87
C LEU A 92 -8.63 2.90 -5.58
N ALA A 93 -8.22 2.43 -4.41
CA ALA A 93 -8.39 1.02 -4.04
C ALA A 93 -9.87 0.60 -3.91
N ILE A 94 -10.76 1.53 -3.56
CA ILE A 94 -12.22 1.28 -3.57
C ILE A 94 -12.74 1.22 -5.01
N SER A 95 -12.25 2.09 -5.89
CA SER A 95 -12.68 2.13 -7.30
C SER A 95 -12.29 0.89 -8.11
N TYR A 96 -11.19 0.22 -7.73
CA TYR A 96 -10.70 -0.99 -8.42
C TYR A 96 -11.31 -2.30 -7.90
N GLN A 97 -12.33 -2.23 -7.04
CA GLN A 97 -13.05 -3.43 -6.61
C GLN A 97 -13.85 -4.02 -7.78
N THR A 98 -13.27 -4.96 -8.51
CA THR A 98 -14.04 -5.86 -9.38
C THR A 98 -14.72 -6.91 -8.50
N VAL A 99 -15.83 -6.54 -7.88
CA VAL A 99 -16.79 -7.49 -7.32
C VAL A 99 -17.74 -7.86 -8.45
N ASP A 100 -17.66 -9.09 -8.94
CA ASP A 100 -18.63 -9.62 -9.90
C ASP A 100 -19.83 -10.12 -9.08
N THR A 101 -20.98 -9.46 -9.22
CA THR A 101 -22.23 -9.77 -8.50
C THR A 101 -22.95 -10.98 -9.09
#